data_AF-A0A1H8BG53-F1
#
_entry.id   AF-A0A1H8BG53-F1
#
_cell.length_a   1.000
_cell.length_b   1.000
_cell.length_c   1.000
_cell.angle_alpha   90.00
_cell.angle_beta   90.00
_cell.angle_gamma   90.00
#
_symmetry.space_group_name_H-M   'P 1'
#
loop_
_entity.id
_entity.type
_entity.pdbx_description
1 polymer ?
#
loop_
_entity_poly.entity_id
_entity_poly.type
_entity_poly.pdbx_seq_one_letter_code
_entity_poly.pdbx_strand_id
1 'polypeptide(L)'
;MKKIKISFLICLLIVVGLSLVSENVSAMDSEQCKQCHQDVKKSWEKSGHAKMGIACLSCHKSNMQLRQDKKKLCSTCHSTGEIQAGGSIGMPQKEVFEGEKVAFFTEDAIPSRHSASEVTCVDCHMPDNKSHTFEIVMPVPPKSENDENVKEKEANKDKKKRVASCTTCHQVLPPELLQREIDSKQAVVTNMQNRVKELLEEKKEFKGRDIYKKAKANYNFIKKDGSKGIHNYYYIRDVLGHAAEQLSSLEEK
;
A
#
# COMPACT_ATOMS: atom_id res chain seq x y z
N MET A 1 38.42 -15.68 56.24
CA MET A 1 37.23 -15.51 55.39
C MET A 1 37.26 -14.13 54.69
N LYS A 2 37.80 -13.99 53.46
CA LYS A 2 37.69 -12.74 52.66
C LYS A 2 38.21 -12.83 51.20
N LYS A 3 38.28 -14.02 50.56
CA LYS A 3 38.83 -14.17 49.18
C LYS A 3 37.81 -14.60 48.11
N ILE A 4 36.54 -14.80 48.45
CA ILE A 4 35.53 -15.38 47.53
C ILE A 4 34.77 -14.33 46.69
N LYS A 5 34.89 -13.03 46.95
CA LYS A 5 34.03 -12.01 46.30
C LYS A 5 34.48 -11.48 44.93
N ILE A 6 35.74 -11.68 44.52
CA ILE A 6 36.28 -11.06 43.29
C ILE A 6 36.01 -11.92 42.04
N SER A 7 36.13 -13.25 42.14
CA SER A 7 35.93 -14.16 40.99
C SER A 7 34.49 -14.11 40.45
N PHE A 8 33.50 -14.00 41.33
CA PHE A 8 32.09 -13.93 40.94
C PHE A 8 31.72 -12.61 40.23
N LEU A 9 32.35 -11.49 40.64
CA LEU A 9 32.12 -10.18 40.05
C LEU A 9 32.69 -10.11 38.61
N ILE A 10 33.85 -10.74 38.38
CA ILE A 10 34.48 -10.82 37.05
C ILE A 10 33.63 -11.66 36.10
N CYS A 11 33.10 -12.81 36.54
CA CYS A 11 32.18 -13.61 35.72
C CYS A 11 30.89 -12.86 35.37
N LEU A 12 30.31 -12.13 36.32
CA LEU A 12 29.10 -11.33 36.06
C LEU A 12 29.38 -10.21 35.04
N LEU A 13 30.53 -9.54 35.13
CA LEU A 13 30.93 -8.51 34.17
C LEU A 13 31.20 -9.07 32.78
N ILE A 14 31.72 -10.29 32.66
CA ILE A 14 31.92 -10.96 31.37
C ILE A 14 30.57 -11.34 30.74
N VAL A 15 29.61 -11.86 31.52
CA VAL A 15 28.27 -12.24 31.01
C VAL A 15 27.44 -11.01 30.62
N VAL A 16 27.50 -9.93 31.39
CA VAL A 16 26.85 -8.65 31.04
C VAL A 16 27.54 -7.98 29.86
N GLY A 17 28.88 -8.05 29.78
CA GLY A 17 29.67 -7.51 28.68
C GLY A 17 29.40 -8.20 27.34
N LEU A 18 29.30 -9.53 27.31
CA LEU A 18 28.97 -10.27 26.08
C LEU A 18 27.54 -10.00 25.58
N SER A 19 26.62 -9.68 26.47
CA SER A 19 25.23 -9.38 26.10
C SER A 19 25.09 -8.01 25.40
N LEU A 20 26.03 -7.08 25.58
CA LEU A 20 26.00 -5.74 24.98
C LEU A 20 26.65 -5.64 23.59
N VAL A 21 27.36 -6.69 23.12
CA VAL A 21 28.05 -6.66 21.81
C VAL A 21 27.16 -7.18 20.66
N SER A 22 25.96 -7.68 20.95
CA SER A 22 25.13 -8.39 19.95
C SER A 22 24.12 -7.52 19.19
N GLU A 23 24.06 -6.20 19.41
CA GLU A 23 23.05 -5.34 18.77
C GLU A 23 23.50 -4.61 17.49
N ASN A 24 24.76 -4.76 17.08
CA ASN A 24 25.26 -4.21 15.81
C ASN A 24 25.34 -5.27 14.71
N VAL A 25 24.28 -6.07 14.53
CA VAL A 25 24.02 -6.65 13.21
C VAL A 25 23.62 -5.47 12.34
N SER A 26 24.62 -4.74 11.87
CA SER A 26 24.47 -3.66 10.91
C SER A 26 23.62 -4.21 9.79
N ALA A 27 22.39 -3.71 9.69
CA ALA A 27 21.63 -3.79 8.47
C ALA A 27 22.60 -3.37 7.38
N MET A 28 23.05 -4.33 6.57
CA MET A 28 23.95 -4.05 5.45
C MET A 28 23.30 -2.90 4.69
N ASP A 29 23.96 -1.74 4.76
CA ASP A 29 23.38 -0.50 4.30
C ASP A 29 23.09 -0.63 2.80
N SER A 30 21.97 -0.07 2.37
CA SER A 30 21.60 0.01 0.95
C SER A 30 22.71 0.68 0.11
N GLU A 31 23.63 1.35 0.79
CA GLU A 31 24.84 1.95 0.26
C GLU A 31 25.81 0.99 -0.43
N GLN A 32 25.91 -0.27 -0.01
CA GLN A 32 26.75 -1.25 -0.71
C GLN A 32 26.12 -1.64 -2.05
N CYS A 33 24.80 -1.81 -2.08
CA CYS A 33 24.06 -2.13 -3.30
C CYS A 33 24.21 -1.03 -4.37
N LYS A 34 24.39 0.24 -3.94
CA LYS A 34 24.53 1.38 -4.87
C LYS A 34 25.69 1.25 -5.82
N GLN A 35 26.76 0.57 -5.42
CA GLN A 35 28.00 0.52 -6.19
C GLN A 35 27.76 -0.12 -7.57
N CYS A 36 26.82 -1.06 -7.64
CA CYS A 36 26.45 -1.75 -8.88
C CYS A 36 25.03 -1.40 -9.40
N HIS A 37 24.14 -0.90 -8.53
CA HIS A 37 22.72 -0.67 -8.87
C HIS A 37 22.30 0.81 -8.72
N GLN A 38 23.09 1.74 -9.28
CA GLN A 38 22.87 3.19 -9.15
C GLN A 38 21.49 3.66 -9.63
N ASP A 39 21.04 3.18 -10.79
CA ASP A 39 19.73 3.56 -11.35
C ASP A 39 18.56 3.11 -10.45
N VAL A 40 18.66 1.88 -9.91
CA VAL A 40 17.67 1.33 -8.99
C VAL A 40 17.64 2.18 -7.72
N LYS A 41 18.80 2.48 -7.14
CA LYS A 41 18.89 3.33 -5.94
C LYS A 41 18.28 4.71 -6.17
N LYS A 42 18.60 5.36 -7.29
CA LYS A 42 18.05 6.68 -7.64
C LYS A 42 16.53 6.67 -7.75
N SER A 43 15.94 5.57 -8.22
CA SER A 43 14.48 5.41 -8.24
C SER A 43 13.91 5.08 -6.84
N TRP A 44 14.60 4.23 -6.07
CA TRP A 44 14.23 3.85 -4.70
C TRP A 44 14.19 5.05 -3.76
N GLU A 45 15.21 5.92 -3.78
CA GLU A 45 15.30 7.12 -2.92
C GLU A 45 14.11 8.08 -3.08
N LYS A 46 13.39 8.00 -4.19
CA LYS A 46 12.17 8.80 -4.43
C LYS A 46 10.91 8.18 -3.83
N SER A 47 10.94 6.90 -3.52
CA SER A 47 9.78 6.14 -3.04
C SER A 47 9.35 6.51 -1.62
N GLY A 48 8.11 6.16 -1.26
CA GLY A 48 7.63 6.23 0.12
C GLY A 48 8.41 5.29 1.06
N HIS A 49 8.84 4.13 0.57
CA HIS A 49 9.56 3.14 1.39
C HIS A 49 10.94 3.65 1.83
N ALA A 50 11.70 4.30 0.93
CA ALA A 50 12.98 4.91 1.30
C ALA A 50 12.81 5.98 2.38
N LYS A 51 11.76 6.81 2.28
CA LYS A 51 11.42 7.83 3.27
C LYS A 51 11.03 7.24 4.63
N MET A 52 10.57 5.99 4.65
CA MET A 52 10.29 5.22 5.87
C MET A 52 11.51 4.45 6.41
N GLY A 53 12.69 4.61 5.80
CA GLY A 53 13.90 3.91 6.25
C GLY A 53 13.92 2.41 5.92
N ILE A 54 13.05 1.95 5.02
CA ILE A 54 13.12 0.58 4.51
C ILE A 54 14.41 0.45 3.68
N ALA A 55 15.14 -0.65 3.82
CA ALA A 55 16.40 -0.88 3.11
C ALA A 55 16.17 -1.85 1.93
N CYS A 56 17.10 -1.88 0.97
CA CYS A 56 17.05 -2.85 -0.13
C CYS A 56 16.93 -4.29 0.38
N LEU A 57 17.66 -4.59 1.46
CA LEU A 57 17.66 -5.91 2.08
C LEU A 57 16.44 -6.22 2.95
N SER A 58 15.50 -5.29 3.11
CA SER A 58 14.19 -5.59 3.68
C SER A 58 13.36 -6.45 2.73
N CYS A 59 13.52 -6.24 1.42
CA CYS A 59 12.83 -7.01 0.39
C CYS A 59 13.70 -8.09 -0.25
N HIS A 60 15.00 -7.83 -0.37
CA HIS A 60 15.95 -8.72 -1.03
C HIS A 60 16.87 -9.44 -0.03
N LYS A 61 17.33 -10.62 -0.44
CA LYS A 61 18.51 -11.29 0.12
C LYS A 61 19.77 -10.61 -0.43
N SER A 62 20.94 -10.89 0.15
CA SER A 62 22.23 -10.35 -0.33
C SER A 62 22.54 -10.70 -1.80
N ASN A 63 22.01 -11.81 -2.31
CA ASN A 63 22.12 -12.22 -3.71
C ASN A 63 21.02 -11.63 -4.63
N MET A 64 20.31 -10.59 -4.18
CA MET A 64 19.22 -9.89 -4.89
C MET A 64 17.97 -10.72 -5.20
N GLN A 65 17.89 -11.98 -4.75
CA GLN A 65 16.62 -12.71 -4.76
C GLN A 65 15.64 -12.10 -3.75
N LEU A 66 14.35 -12.13 -4.05
CA LEU A 66 13.34 -11.71 -3.08
C LEU A 66 13.35 -12.63 -1.85
N ARG A 67 13.09 -12.04 -0.68
CA ARG A 67 12.97 -12.80 0.58
C ARG A 67 11.71 -13.67 0.64
N GLN A 68 10.69 -13.28 -0.10
CA GLN A 68 9.39 -13.94 -0.19
C GLN A 68 8.88 -13.87 -1.64
N ASP A 69 7.87 -14.67 -1.95
CA ASP A 69 7.13 -14.55 -3.22
C ASP A 69 6.54 -13.16 -3.37
N LYS A 70 6.48 -12.66 -4.62
CA LYS A 70 5.95 -11.32 -4.94
C LYS A 70 4.58 -11.04 -4.30
N LYS A 71 3.71 -12.04 -4.30
CA LYS A 71 2.37 -11.97 -3.68
C LYS A 71 2.44 -11.66 -2.18
N LYS A 72 3.36 -12.29 -1.45
CA LYS A 72 3.50 -12.18 0.03
C LYS A 72 4.40 -11.01 0.46
N LEU A 73 5.34 -10.63 -0.39
CA LEU A 73 6.37 -9.63 -0.06
C LEU A 73 5.75 -8.29 0.33
N CYS A 74 4.84 -7.77 -0.51
CA CYS A 74 4.18 -6.49 -0.28
C CYS A 74 3.16 -6.60 0.86
N SER A 75 2.39 -7.69 0.87
CA SER A 75 1.28 -7.90 1.80
C SER A 75 1.74 -8.13 3.25
N THR A 76 3.01 -8.45 3.48
CA THR A 76 3.56 -8.60 4.85
C THR A 76 3.50 -7.28 5.63
N CYS A 77 3.67 -6.14 4.95
CA CYS A 77 3.55 -4.82 5.55
C CYS A 77 2.24 -4.13 5.18
N HIS A 78 1.74 -4.33 3.96
CA HIS A 78 0.49 -3.76 3.45
C HIS A 78 -0.71 -4.65 3.77
N SER A 79 -0.89 -4.93 5.06
CA SER A 79 -2.03 -5.63 5.62
C SER A 79 -2.53 -4.87 6.85
N THR A 80 -3.83 -4.91 7.11
CA THR A 80 -4.39 -4.43 8.38
C THR A 80 -4.82 -5.57 9.31
N GLY A 81 -4.92 -6.80 8.83
CA GLY A 81 -5.51 -7.91 9.58
C GLY A 81 -7.00 -7.66 9.84
N GLU A 82 -7.49 -8.05 11.01
CA GLU A 82 -8.87 -7.75 11.43
C GLU A 82 -9.04 -6.26 11.75
N ILE A 83 -10.16 -5.67 11.33
CA ILE A 83 -10.53 -4.31 11.75
C ILE A 83 -11.50 -4.35 12.93
N GLN A 84 -11.35 -3.39 13.84
CA GLN A 84 -12.23 -3.24 14.99
C GLN A 84 -13.08 -1.96 14.87
N ALA A 85 -14.31 -2.02 15.34
CA ALA A 85 -15.21 -0.87 15.34
C ALA A 85 -14.63 0.24 16.25
N GLY A 86 -14.24 1.38 15.66
CA GLY A 86 -13.58 2.47 16.38
C GLY A 86 -12.07 2.28 16.61
N GLY A 87 -11.47 1.19 16.13
CA GLY A 87 -10.03 0.94 16.18
C GLY A 87 -9.24 1.73 15.14
N SER A 88 -7.91 1.66 15.25
CA SER A 88 -7.01 2.12 14.18
C SER A 88 -7.03 1.14 13.02
N ILE A 89 -6.72 1.64 11.83
CA ILE A 89 -6.63 0.84 10.61
C ILE A 89 -5.22 0.97 10.06
N GLY A 90 -4.61 -0.18 9.80
CA GLY A 90 -3.27 -0.32 9.24
C GLY A 90 -3.22 0.05 7.76
N MET A 91 -2.65 -0.81 6.94
CA MET A 91 -2.49 -0.59 5.50
C MET A 91 -3.29 -1.68 4.74
N PRO A 92 -4.59 -1.46 4.44
CA PRO A 92 -5.50 -2.55 4.10
C PRO A 92 -5.41 -3.04 2.65
N GLN A 93 -4.31 -2.77 1.94
CA GLN A 93 -4.23 -3.06 0.51
C GLN A 93 -4.34 -4.57 0.22
N LYS A 94 -3.77 -5.44 1.06
CA LYS A 94 -3.93 -6.89 0.96
C LYS A 94 -5.41 -7.28 1.02
N GLU A 95 -6.07 -6.91 2.10
CA GLU A 95 -7.45 -7.30 2.39
C GLU A 95 -8.41 -6.80 1.30
N VAL A 96 -8.22 -5.56 0.84
CA VAL A 96 -9.02 -4.99 -0.25
C VAL A 96 -8.76 -5.73 -1.56
N PHE A 97 -7.49 -5.91 -1.95
CA PHE A 97 -7.12 -6.52 -3.23
C PHE A 97 -7.55 -7.98 -3.33
N GLU A 98 -7.40 -8.74 -2.25
CA GLU A 98 -7.82 -10.13 -2.11
C GLU A 98 -9.31 -10.27 -1.77
N GLY A 99 -9.99 -9.17 -1.42
CA GLY A 99 -11.41 -9.18 -1.08
C GLY A 99 -11.73 -10.02 0.15
N GLU A 100 -10.86 -9.97 1.16
CA GLU A 100 -11.02 -10.73 2.41
C GLU A 100 -12.20 -10.18 3.23
N LYS A 101 -12.85 -11.05 4.02
CA LYS A 101 -14.02 -10.73 4.86
C LYS A 101 -13.64 -9.92 6.11
N VAL A 102 -13.00 -8.78 5.91
CA VAL A 102 -12.47 -7.93 6.98
C VAL A 102 -13.38 -6.74 7.22
N ALA A 103 -13.95 -6.16 6.17
CA ALA A 103 -14.93 -5.09 6.33
C ALA A 103 -16.19 -5.64 7.00
N PHE A 104 -16.78 -4.84 7.90
CA PHE A 104 -18.05 -5.18 8.48
C PHE A 104 -19.07 -5.35 7.36
N PHE A 105 -19.92 -6.38 7.46
CA PHE A 105 -21.04 -6.66 6.55
C PHE A 105 -20.65 -7.26 5.18
N THR A 106 -19.40 -7.72 5.05
CA THR A 106 -19.01 -8.56 3.92
C THR A 106 -19.16 -10.03 4.31
N GLU A 107 -20.18 -10.69 3.77
CA GLU A 107 -20.45 -12.10 4.10
C GLU A 107 -19.58 -13.05 3.29
N ASP A 108 -19.17 -12.65 2.09
CA ASP A 108 -18.38 -13.44 1.16
C ASP A 108 -17.07 -12.78 0.76
N ALA A 109 -16.09 -13.61 0.41
CA ALA A 109 -14.84 -13.13 -0.14
C ALA A 109 -15.08 -12.74 -1.59
N ILE A 110 -14.75 -11.51 -1.94
CA ILE A 110 -14.97 -10.95 -3.28
C ILE A 110 -13.62 -10.53 -3.84
N PRO A 111 -12.74 -11.47 -4.24
CA PRO A 111 -11.42 -11.11 -4.75
C PRO A 111 -11.55 -10.23 -5.98
N SER A 112 -10.61 -9.29 -6.12
CA SER A 112 -10.55 -8.52 -7.37
C SER A 112 -10.28 -9.45 -8.54
N ARG A 113 -10.75 -9.09 -9.74
CA ARG A 113 -10.47 -9.87 -10.96
C ARG A 113 -8.97 -10.04 -11.22
N HIS A 114 -8.17 -9.03 -10.85
CA HIS A 114 -6.72 -9.09 -10.97
C HIS A 114 -6.12 -10.07 -9.96
N SER A 115 -6.54 -10.03 -8.68
CA SER A 115 -6.10 -11.00 -7.68
C SER A 115 -6.48 -12.44 -8.05
N ALA A 116 -7.71 -12.65 -8.53
CA ALA A 116 -8.20 -13.94 -9.01
C ALA A 116 -7.44 -14.44 -10.26
N SER A 117 -6.79 -13.54 -11.00
CA SER A 117 -5.93 -13.85 -12.15
C SER A 117 -4.45 -13.87 -11.80
N GLU A 118 -4.12 -14.02 -10.51
CA GLU A 118 -2.75 -14.08 -9.97
C GLU A 118 -1.89 -12.84 -10.20
N VAL A 119 -2.49 -11.71 -10.58
CA VAL A 119 -1.80 -10.41 -10.63
C VAL A 119 -1.46 -9.98 -9.20
N THR A 120 -0.26 -9.45 -9.02
CA THR A 120 0.30 -9.03 -7.72
C THR A 120 0.54 -7.53 -7.69
N CYS A 121 0.88 -7.00 -6.51
CA CYS A 121 1.23 -5.60 -6.34
C CYS A 121 2.39 -5.17 -7.25
N VAL A 122 3.37 -6.04 -7.45
CA VAL A 122 4.59 -5.78 -8.25
C VAL A 122 4.24 -5.51 -9.70
N ASP A 123 3.23 -6.18 -10.25
CA ASP A 123 2.90 -6.09 -11.68
C ASP A 123 2.36 -4.68 -12.06
N CYS A 124 1.66 -4.03 -11.14
CA CYS A 124 1.18 -2.65 -11.33
C CYS A 124 2.17 -1.60 -10.83
N HIS A 125 2.80 -1.82 -9.67
CA HIS A 125 3.64 -0.81 -9.02
C HIS A 125 5.10 -0.82 -9.50
N MET A 126 5.54 -1.88 -10.19
CA MET A 126 6.91 -2.02 -10.70
C MET A 126 6.91 -2.53 -12.16
N PRO A 127 6.25 -1.81 -13.10
CA PRO A 127 5.87 -2.36 -14.40
C PRO A 127 7.02 -2.68 -15.35
N ASP A 128 8.22 -2.14 -15.12
CA ASP A 128 9.42 -2.41 -15.90
C ASP A 128 10.47 -3.25 -15.15
N ASN A 129 10.14 -3.73 -13.94
CA ASN A 129 11.03 -4.42 -12.99
C ASN A 129 12.34 -3.66 -12.68
N LYS A 130 12.45 -2.39 -13.06
CA LYS A 130 13.67 -1.57 -12.91
C LYS A 130 13.40 -0.37 -12.01
N SER A 131 12.22 0.23 -12.16
CA SER A 131 11.77 1.35 -11.35
C SER A 131 11.30 0.87 -9.98
N HIS A 132 11.98 1.36 -8.95
CA HIS A 132 11.61 1.18 -7.55
C HIS A 132 10.96 2.46 -6.99
N THR A 133 10.25 3.24 -7.81
CA THR A 133 9.44 4.35 -7.29
C THR A 133 8.13 3.87 -6.67
N PHE A 134 7.66 2.66 -7.05
CA PHE A 134 6.36 2.08 -6.70
C PHE A 134 5.16 2.90 -7.18
N GLU A 135 5.40 3.91 -8.01
CA GLU A 135 4.36 4.73 -8.61
C GLU A 135 3.77 4.00 -9.81
N ILE A 136 2.45 3.94 -9.87
CA ILE A 136 1.74 3.43 -11.03
C ILE A 136 2.00 4.36 -12.21
N VAL A 137 2.37 3.77 -13.36
CA VAL A 137 2.50 4.50 -14.61
C VAL A 137 1.16 4.39 -15.33
N MET A 138 0.40 5.48 -15.33
CA MET A 138 -0.93 5.55 -15.94
C MET A 138 -0.86 5.28 -17.46
N PRO A 139 -1.89 4.65 -18.07
CA PRO A 139 -1.95 4.41 -19.51
C PRO A 139 -1.78 5.67 -20.36
N VAL A 140 -2.39 6.78 -19.93
CA VAL A 140 -2.26 8.09 -20.58
C VAL A 140 -1.68 9.07 -19.56
N PRO A 141 -0.61 9.81 -19.88
CA PRO A 141 -0.10 10.83 -18.97
C PRO A 141 -1.19 11.92 -18.77
N PRO A 142 -1.27 12.54 -17.57
CA PRO A 142 -2.17 13.66 -17.37
C PRO A 142 -1.88 14.73 -18.44
N LYS A 143 -2.93 15.23 -19.09
CA LYS A 143 -2.79 16.39 -19.98
C LYS A 143 -2.29 17.54 -19.11
N SER A 144 -1.09 18.07 -19.36
CA SER A 144 -0.69 19.30 -18.68
C SER A 144 -1.63 20.40 -19.16
N GLU A 145 -2.43 20.94 -18.25
CA GLU A 145 -3.50 21.90 -18.57
C GLU A 145 -2.99 23.24 -19.18
N ASN A 146 -1.66 23.41 -19.33
CA ASN A 146 -1.04 24.66 -19.81
C ASN A 146 -0.01 24.48 -20.96
N ASP A 147 0.15 23.30 -21.56
CA ASP A 147 1.13 23.10 -22.65
C ASP A 147 0.52 23.06 -24.05
N GLU A 148 -0.11 24.16 -24.46
CA GLU A 148 -0.22 24.44 -25.90
C GLU A 148 1.13 24.95 -26.47
N ASN A 149 2.13 25.23 -25.62
CA ASN A 149 3.42 25.82 -26.02
C ASN A 149 4.68 25.03 -25.67
N VAL A 150 4.63 23.89 -24.97
CA VAL A 150 5.78 22.96 -24.94
C VAL A 150 5.80 22.18 -26.24
N LYS A 151 6.32 22.87 -27.25
CA LYS A 151 6.92 22.29 -28.45
C LYS A 151 7.73 21.08 -28.00
N GLU A 152 7.29 19.89 -28.41
CA GLU A 152 7.96 18.67 -28.87
C GLU A 152 9.49 18.46 -28.74
N LYS A 153 10.30 19.47 -28.40
CA LYS A 153 11.75 19.49 -28.54
C LYS A 153 12.54 18.98 -27.34
N GLU A 154 11.94 18.76 -26.17
CA GLU A 154 12.61 18.07 -25.05
C GLU A 154 12.09 16.65 -24.77
N ALA A 155 11.16 16.15 -25.59
CA ALA A 155 10.59 14.81 -25.42
C ALA A 155 11.48 13.66 -25.94
N ASN A 156 12.64 13.94 -26.56
CA ASN A 156 13.20 13.00 -27.54
C ASN A 156 14.69 12.60 -27.39
N LYS A 157 15.29 12.61 -26.21
CA LYS A 157 16.62 11.95 -26.07
C LYS A 157 16.79 10.94 -24.94
N ASP A 158 16.08 11.06 -23.82
CA ASP A 158 16.22 10.08 -22.71
C ASP A 158 14.89 9.62 -22.09
N LYS A 159 13.75 9.90 -22.73
CA LYS A 159 12.47 9.24 -22.40
C LYS A 159 12.53 7.79 -22.89
N LYS A 160 13.30 6.96 -22.21
CA LYS A 160 13.10 5.51 -22.20
C LYS A 160 11.64 5.33 -21.81
N LYS A 161 10.81 5.00 -22.81
CA LYS A 161 9.35 4.97 -22.73
C LYS A 161 8.97 4.16 -21.49
N ARG A 162 8.55 4.83 -20.41
CA ARG A 162 8.11 4.14 -19.19
C ARG A 162 6.98 3.23 -19.62
N VAL A 163 7.08 1.96 -19.27
CA VAL A 163 6.04 0.98 -19.56
C VAL A 163 4.86 1.32 -18.66
N ALA A 164 3.69 1.58 -19.25
CA ALA A 164 2.50 1.84 -18.46
C ALA A 164 2.08 0.55 -17.74
N SER A 165 1.64 0.70 -16.48
CA SER A 165 1.35 -0.43 -15.60
C SER A 165 0.29 -1.38 -16.14
N CYS A 166 -0.62 -0.87 -16.96
CA CYS A 166 -1.72 -1.65 -17.49
C CYS A 166 -1.38 -2.29 -18.85
N THR A 167 -0.54 -1.66 -19.66
CA THR A 167 -0.38 -2.04 -21.08
C THR A 167 0.52 -3.25 -21.28
N THR A 168 1.28 -3.66 -20.25
CA THR A 168 2.05 -4.91 -20.29
C THR A 168 1.14 -6.13 -20.48
N CYS A 169 -0.03 -6.13 -19.83
CA CYS A 169 -1.01 -7.23 -19.89
C CYS A 169 -2.21 -6.91 -20.79
N HIS A 170 -2.69 -5.66 -20.79
CA HIS A 170 -3.84 -5.24 -21.58
C HIS A 170 -3.44 -4.69 -22.96
N GLN A 171 -2.67 -5.46 -23.72
CA GLN A 171 -2.08 -5.02 -25.00
C GLN A 171 -3.12 -4.77 -26.10
N VAL A 172 -4.30 -5.40 -26.00
CA VAL A 172 -5.37 -5.29 -26.99
C VAL A 172 -6.18 -4.00 -26.80
N LEU A 173 -6.16 -3.41 -25.60
CA LEU A 173 -6.95 -2.22 -25.30
C LEU A 173 -6.11 -0.94 -25.56
N PRO A 174 -6.65 0.03 -26.31
CA PRO A 174 -6.06 1.35 -26.42
C PRO A 174 -5.84 1.98 -25.03
N PRO A 175 -4.70 2.66 -24.79
CA PRO A 175 -4.42 3.32 -23.51
C PRO A 175 -5.53 4.27 -23.05
N GLU A 176 -6.20 4.95 -23.97
CA GLU A 176 -7.29 5.89 -23.68
C GLU A 176 -8.53 5.18 -23.10
N LEU A 177 -8.80 3.95 -23.53
CA LEU A 177 -9.89 3.14 -22.98
C LEU A 177 -9.54 2.63 -21.59
N LEU A 178 -8.29 2.20 -21.38
CA LEU A 178 -7.79 1.81 -20.06
C LEU A 178 -7.86 2.99 -19.07
N GLN A 179 -7.43 4.18 -19.51
CA GLN A 179 -7.48 5.38 -18.69
C GLN A 179 -8.94 5.75 -18.34
N ARG A 180 -9.85 5.73 -19.32
CA ARG A 180 -11.28 6.02 -19.10
C ARG A 180 -11.90 5.07 -18.08
N GLU A 181 -11.57 3.79 -18.15
CA GLU A 181 -12.04 2.78 -17.19
C GLU A 181 -11.53 3.06 -15.77
N ILE A 182 -10.26 3.45 -15.63
CA ILE A 182 -9.69 3.85 -14.33
C ILE A 182 -10.39 5.10 -13.80
N ASP A 183 -10.49 6.16 -14.61
CA ASP A 183 -11.11 7.42 -14.23
C ASP A 183 -12.57 7.22 -13.80
N SER A 184 -13.33 6.43 -14.56
CA SER A 184 -14.72 6.10 -14.25
C SER A 184 -14.85 5.41 -12.88
N LYS A 185 -14.04 4.39 -12.62
CA LYS A 185 -14.03 3.67 -11.34
C LYS A 185 -13.66 4.59 -10.18
N GLN A 186 -12.59 5.38 -10.34
CA GLN A 186 -12.13 6.29 -9.30
C GLN A 186 -13.13 7.40 -9.01
N ALA A 187 -13.81 7.93 -10.01
CA ALA A 187 -14.87 8.91 -9.84
C ALA A 187 -16.05 8.34 -9.02
N VAL A 188 -16.53 7.14 -9.39
CA VAL A 188 -17.63 6.48 -8.66
C VAL A 188 -17.25 6.25 -7.20
N VAL A 189 -16.09 5.65 -6.93
CA VAL A 189 -15.66 5.36 -5.55
C VAL A 189 -15.43 6.66 -4.76
N THR A 190 -14.85 7.69 -5.38
CA THR A 190 -14.66 8.99 -4.72
C THR A 190 -16.00 9.60 -4.30
N ASN A 191 -17.02 9.55 -5.17
CA ASN A 191 -18.35 10.06 -4.85
C ASN A 191 -18.99 9.27 -3.69
N MET A 192 -18.84 7.94 -3.67
CA MET A 192 -19.34 7.12 -2.57
C MET A 192 -18.62 7.42 -1.25
N GLN A 193 -17.28 7.60 -1.28
CA GLN A 193 -16.52 8.01 -0.10
C GLN A 193 -16.98 9.38 0.43
N ASN A 194 -17.22 10.34 -0.46
CA ASN A 194 -17.75 11.66 -0.09
C ASN A 194 -19.13 11.54 0.56
N ARG A 195 -20.04 10.74 -0.02
CA ARG A 195 -21.37 10.51 0.55
C ARG A 195 -21.31 9.91 1.96
N VAL A 196 -20.49 8.88 2.17
CA VAL A 196 -20.32 8.27 3.50
C VAL A 196 -19.69 9.26 4.48
N LYS A 197 -18.72 10.06 4.04
CA LYS A 197 -18.13 11.12 4.86
C LYS A 197 -19.17 12.14 5.31
N GLU A 198 -20.01 12.62 4.40
CA GLU A 198 -21.10 13.56 4.73
C GLU A 198 -22.06 12.96 5.76
N LEU A 199 -22.50 11.70 5.54
CA LEU A 199 -23.35 10.98 6.48
C LEU A 199 -22.71 10.81 7.87
N LEU A 200 -21.41 10.55 7.94
CA LEU A 200 -20.69 10.45 9.22
C LEU A 200 -20.69 11.77 10.00
N GLU A 201 -20.62 12.91 9.30
CA GLU A 201 -20.69 14.24 9.92
C GLU A 201 -22.12 14.63 10.30
N GLU A 202 -23.08 14.32 9.44
CA GLU A 202 -24.52 14.52 9.68
C GLU A 202 -24.97 13.74 10.91
N LYS A 203 -24.53 12.49 11.05
CA LYS A 203 -24.96 11.55 12.11
C LYS A 203 -24.03 11.51 13.33
N LYS A 204 -23.25 12.57 13.56
CA LYS A 204 -22.16 12.59 14.56
C LYS A 204 -22.65 12.41 16.01
N GLU A 205 -23.90 12.76 16.32
CA GLU A 205 -24.54 12.53 17.61
C GLU A 205 -24.66 11.02 17.92
N PHE A 206 -24.73 10.17 16.91
CA PHE A 206 -24.78 8.72 17.05
C PHE A 206 -23.40 8.06 17.20
N LYS A 207 -22.30 8.81 17.34
CA LYS A 207 -20.93 8.27 17.42
C LYS A 207 -20.70 7.18 18.48
N GLY A 208 -21.55 7.13 19.51
CA GLY A 208 -21.52 6.10 20.54
C GLY A 208 -22.07 4.74 20.10
N ARG A 209 -22.98 4.72 19.10
CA ARG A 209 -23.66 3.50 18.64
C ARG A 209 -22.73 2.62 17.82
N ASP A 210 -22.89 1.30 17.97
CA ASP A 210 -22.07 0.29 17.29
C ASP A 210 -22.17 0.41 15.76
N ILE A 211 -23.37 0.61 15.23
CA ILE A 211 -23.62 0.79 13.79
C ILE A 211 -22.79 1.95 13.22
N TYR A 212 -22.77 3.11 13.90
CA TYR A 212 -21.95 4.25 13.47
C TYR A 212 -20.45 3.91 13.49
N LYS A 213 -19.97 3.25 14.54
CA LYS A 213 -18.56 2.88 14.68
C LYS A 213 -18.11 1.91 13.58
N LYS A 214 -18.96 0.94 13.22
CA LYS A 214 -18.70 -0.01 12.12
C LYS A 214 -18.71 0.67 10.77
N ALA A 215 -19.70 1.52 10.48
CA ALA A 215 -19.72 2.30 9.23
C ALA A 215 -18.49 3.22 9.11
N LYS A 216 -18.08 3.87 10.20
CA LYS A 216 -16.86 4.70 10.25
C LYS A 216 -15.59 3.88 10.03
N ALA A 217 -15.51 2.67 10.59
CA ALA A 217 -14.39 1.77 10.37
C ALA A 217 -14.32 1.33 8.90
N ASN A 218 -15.44 0.93 8.29
CA ASN A 218 -15.52 0.62 6.85
C ASN A 218 -15.09 1.80 5.98
N TYR A 219 -15.56 3.02 6.26
CA TYR A 219 -15.11 4.22 5.54
C TYR A 219 -13.60 4.43 5.64
N ASN A 220 -13.05 4.37 6.85
CA ASN A 220 -11.62 4.55 7.08
C ASN A 220 -10.79 3.45 6.42
N PHE A 221 -11.29 2.22 6.40
CA PHE A 221 -10.66 1.07 5.74
C PHE A 221 -10.47 1.34 4.25
N ILE A 222 -11.53 1.73 3.57
CA ILE A 222 -11.49 2.06 2.14
C ILE A 222 -10.67 3.34 1.87
N LYS A 223 -10.78 4.35 2.74
CA LYS A 223 -9.98 5.57 2.62
C LYS A 223 -8.48 5.29 2.73
N LYS A 224 -8.09 4.38 3.60
CA LYS A 224 -6.69 4.03 3.89
C LYS A 224 -6.07 3.14 2.82
N ASP A 225 -6.87 2.34 2.12
CA ASP A 225 -6.44 1.63 0.91
C ASP A 225 -5.87 2.59 -0.16
N GLY A 226 -6.58 3.69 -0.40
CA GLY A 226 -6.09 4.81 -1.22
C GLY A 226 -6.11 4.58 -2.73
N SER A 227 -6.45 3.38 -3.22
CA SER A 227 -6.50 3.08 -4.67
C SER A 227 -7.70 3.71 -5.38
N LYS A 228 -8.68 4.20 -4.62
CA LYS A 228 -9.97 4.71 -5.10
C LYS A 228 -10.70 3.70 -6.00
N GLY A 229 -10.70 2.42 -5.63
CA GLY A 229 -11.43 1.39 -6.38
C GLY A 229 -10.56 0.52 -7.29
N ILE A 230 -9.31 0.89 -7.54
CA ILE A 230 -8.47 0.14 -8.49
C ILE A 230 -8.01 -1.20 -7.92
N HIS A 231 -7.77 -1.31 -6.62
CA HIS A 231 -7.45 -2.61 -6.02
C HIS A 231 -8.63 -3.57 -6.09
N ASN A 232 -9.86 -3.12 -5.80
CA ASN A 232 -11.04 -3.98 -5.89
C ASN A 232 -12.35 -3.18 -5.98
N TYR A 233 -12.77 -2.84 -7.19
CA TYR A 233 -13.90 -1.94 -7.44
C TYR A 233 -15.22 -2.42 -6.83
N TYR A 234 -15.58 -3.70 -7.03
CA TYR A 234 -16.88 -4.22 -6.57
C TYR A 234 -16.92 -4.31 -5.05
N TYR A 235 -15.90 -4.91 -4.43
CA TYR A 235 -15.79 -5.00 -2.98
C TYR A 235 -15.83 -3.62 -2.30
N ILE A 236 -15.08 -2.64 -2.83
CA ILE A 236 -15.07 -1.28 -2.28
C ILE A 236 -16.46 -0.63 -2.36
N ARG A 237 -17.17 -0.81 -3.48
CA ARG A 237 -18.54 -0.29 -3.64
C ARG A 237 -19.49 -0.90 -2.63
N ASP A 238 -19.44 -2.21 -2.45
CA ASP A 238 -20.33 -2.90 -1.50
C ASP A 238 -20.06 -2.44 -0.07
N VAL A 239 -18.79 -2.33 0.34
CA VAL A 239 -18.42 -1.84 1.67
C VAL A 239 -18.91 -0.40 1.92
N LEU A 240 -18.75 0.50 0.95
CA LEU A 240 -19.22 1.88 1.06
C LEU A 240 -20.75 1.99 0.99
N GLY A 241 -21.41 1.16 0.18
CA GLY A 241 -22.86 1.10 0.07
C GLY A 241 -23.50 0.73 1.41
N HIS A 242 -23.08 -0.38 2.01
CA HIS A 242 -23.56 -0.81 3.32
C HIS A 242 -23.28 0.23 4.41
N ALA A 243 -22.10 0.88 4.38
CA ALA A 243 -21.79 1.94 5.34
C ALA A 243 -22.76 3.14 5.20
N ALA A 244 -23.11 3.53 3.97
CA ALA A 244 -24.06 4.61 3.72
C ALA A 244 -25.48 4.25 4.17
N GLU A 245 -25.95 3.03 3.88
CA GLU A 245 -27.26 2.53 4.29
C GLU A 245 -27.41 2.54 5.82
N GLN A 246 -26.39 2.05 6.54
CA GLN A 246 -26.37 2.01 7.99
C GLN A 246 -26.41 3.37 8.66
N LEU A 247 -25.67 4.34 8.11
CA LEU A 247 -25.71 5.70 8.63
C LEU A 247 -27.06 6.35 8.34
N SER A 248 -27.66 6.04 7.18
CA SER A 248 -28.97 6.57 6.80
C SER A 248 -30.10 6.00 7.66
N SER A 249 -29.98 4.76 8.17
CA SER A 249 -30.95 4.15 9.08
C SER A 249 -30.88 4.65 10.54
N LEU A 250 -29.94 5.54 10.87
CA LEU A 250 -29.85 6.13 12.20
C LEU A 250 -30.85 7.30 12.32
N GLU A 251 -31.94 7.05 13.04
CA GLU A 251 -32.97 8.03 13.38
C GLU A 251 -32.86 8.50 14.85
N GLU A 252 -33.23 9.76 15.08
CA GLU A 252 -33.45 10.28 16.43
C GLU A 252 -34.73 9.63 16.98
N LYS A 253 -34.60 8.94 18.11
CA LYS A 253 -35.75 8.40 18.85
C LYS A 253 -36.22 9.41 19.87
#